data_AF-A0A2M9KEF7-F1
#
_entry.id   AF-A0A2M9KEF7-F1
#
_cell.length_a   1.000
_cell.length_b   1.000
_cell.length_c   1.000
_cell.angle_alpha   90.00
_cell.angle_beta   90.00
_cell.angle_gamma   90.00
#
_symmetry.space_group_name_H-M   'P 1'
#
loop_
_entity.id
_entity.type
_entity.pdbx_description
1 polymer ?
#
loop_
_entity_poly.entity_id
_entity_poly.type
_entity_poly.pdbx_seq_one_letter_code
_entity_poly.pdbx_strand_id
1 'polypeptide(L)'
;MTALASFTFVRHTDGLRYRFERDGEHNGRPAYRRTDGHVWCVWSPTDGWHCEIADGLVTAHPLDSHADEPEPPATVWRSFKDDRSYLYDLRTLDPEA
;
A
#
# COMPACT_ATOMS: atom_id res chain seq x y z
N MET A 1 17.09 7.24 -6.30
CA MET A 1 15.63 7.48 -6.35
C MET A 1 15.19 7.82 -4.94
N THR A 2 14.46 8.91 -4.77
CA THR A 2 13.99 9.36 -3.45
C THR A 2 12.72 8.59 -3.12
N ALA A 3 12.66 7.99 -1.93
CA ALA A 3 11.48 7.27 -1.47
C ALA A 3 10.22 8.17 -1.55
N LEU A 4 9.09 7.63 -2.00
CA LEU A 4 7.80 8.33 -1.97
C LEU A 4 7.53 8.89 -0.58
N ALA A 5 7.05 10.14 -0.52
CA ALA A 5 6.61 10.76 0.73
C ALA A 5 5.19 10.30 1.13
N SER A 6 4.32 10.10 0.14
CA SER A 6 2.94 9.66 0.34
C SER A 6 2.33 9.08 -0.95
N PHE A 7 1.24 8.35 -0.81
CA PHE A 7 0.39 7.89 -1.91
C PHE A 7 -1.06 7.70 -1.45
N THR A 8 -1.96 7.41 -2.38
CA THR A 8 -3.37 7.16 -2.09
C THR A 8 -3.87 5.88 -2.76
N PHE A 9 -4.57 5.04 -2.01
CA PHE A 9 -5.39 3.98 -2.57
C PHE A 9 -6.77 4.50 -2.94
N VAL A 10 -7.23 4.25 -4.16
CA VAL A 10 -8.56 4.68 -4.66
C VAL A 10 -9.39 3.46 -5.06
N ARG A 11 -10.50 3.20 -4.36
CA ARG A 11 -11.35 2.04 -4.58
C ARG A 11 -12.07 2.12 -5.93
N HIS A 12 -12.08 1.02 -6.69
CA HIS A 12 -12.72 0.97 -8.02
C HIS A 12 -14.23 1.17 -7.99
N THR A 13 -14.93 0.65 -6.97
CA THR A 13 -16.40 0.60 -6.98
C THR A 13 -17.07 1.94 -6.72
N ASP A 14 -16.44 2.82 -5.95
CA ASP A 14 -17.05 4.08 -5.50
C ASP A 14 -16.05 5.23 -5.29
N GLY A 15 -14.77 5.02 -5.63
CA GLY A 15 -13.75 6.06 -5.53
C GLY A 15 -13.30 6.40 -4.11
N LEU A 16 -13.65 5.59 -3.10
CA LEU A 16 -13.17 5.78 -1.72
C LEU A 16 -11.65 5.88 -1.68
N ARG A 17 -11.13 6.87 -0.93
CA ARG A 17 -9.69 7.19 -0.89
C ARG A 17 -9.10 6.95 0.50
N TYR A 18 -7.95 6.30 0.53
CA TYR A 18 -7.13 6.15 1.73
C TYR A 18 -5.73 6.67 1.48
N ARG A 19 -5.34 7.70 2.23
CA ARG A 19 -4.00 8.30 2.14
C ARG A 19 -3.02 7.57 3.05
N PHE A 20 -1.82 7.35 2.54
CA PHE A 20 -0.70 6.75 3.25
C PHE A 20 0.49 7.71 3.22
N GLU A 21 1.16 7.85 4.35
CA GLU A 21 2.35 8.72 4.50
C GLU A 21 3.52 7.90 5.03
N ARG A 22 4.74 8.27 4.63
CA ARG A 22 5.95 7.59 5.08
C ARG A 22 6.08 7.73 6.60
N ASP A 23 6.24 6.61 7.28
CA ASP A 23 6.35 6.53 8.74
C ASP A 23 7.41 5.48 9.11
N GLY A 24 8.67 5.83 8.84
CA GLY A 24 9.82 4.98 9.16
C GLY A 24 10.17 3.95 8.08
N GLU A 25 10.73 2.83 8.54
CA GLU A 25 11.28 1.76 7.69
C GLU A 25 10.96 0.38 8.26
N HIS A 26 10.78 -0.60 7.37
CA HIS A 26 10.51 -1.99 7.69
C HIS A 26 11.28 -2.90 6.71
N ASN A 27 12.01 -3.88 7.23
CA ASN A 27 12.86 -4.78 6.42
C ASN A 27 13.80 -4.05 5.43
N GLY A 28 14.35 -2.90 5.84
CA GLY A 28 15.26 -2.09 5.02
C GLY A 28 14.58 -1.35 3.86
N ARG A 29 13.24 -1.31 3.82
CA ARG A 29 12.45 -0.53 2.86
C ARG A 29 11.57 0.50 3.59
N PRO A 30 11.11 1.55 2.91
CA PRO A 30 10.17 2.50 3.49
C PRO A 30 8.91 1.82 4.04
N ALA A 31 8.44 2.27 5.21
CA ALA A 31 7.14 1.88 5.74
C ALA A 31 6.16 3.04 5.59
N TYR A 32 4.90 2.74 5.27
CA TYR A 32 3.87 3.74 5.08
C TYR A 32 2.66 3.45 5.96
N ARG A 33 2.16 4.47 6.65
CA ARG A 33 1.01 4.36 7.52
C ARG A 33 -0.19 5.09 6.94
N ARG A 34 -1.36 4.47 7.02
CA ARG A 34 -2.62 5.10 6.65
C ARG A 34 -2.96 6.24 7.61
N THR A 35 -3.36 7.39 7.10
CA THR A 35 -3.58 8.60 7.92
C THR A 35 -4.81 8.54 8.82
N ASP A 36 -5.77 7.67 8.51
CA ASP A 36 -7.06 7.54 9.21
C ASP A 36 -7.23 6.18 9.92
N GLY A 37 -6.15 5.45 10.17
CA GLY A 37 -6.24 4.18 10.87
C GLY A 37 -4.90 3.48 11.13
N HIS A 38 -4.99 2.24 11.58
CA HIS A 38 -3.84 1.40 11.90
C HIS A 38 -3.60 0.36 10.79
N VAL A 39 -3.46 0.84 9.56
CA VAL A 39 -3.06 0.03 8.41
C VAL A 39 -1.70 0.50 7.95
N TRP A 40 -0.80 -0.44 7.74
CA TRP A 40 0.53 -0.22 7.23
C TRP A 40 0.65 -0.80 5.83
N CYS A 41 1.46 -0.16 4.97
CA CYS A 41 1.91 -0.70 3.70
C CYS A 41 3.43 -0.84 3.79
N VAL A 42 3.89 -2.08 3.75
CA VAL A 42 5.27 -2.47 4.06
C VAL A 42 5.74 -3.54 3.08
N TRP A 43 7.04 -3.77 3.07
CA TRP A 43 7.65 -4.84 2.33
C TRP A 43 8.16 -5.95 3.25
N SER A 44 8.04 -7.20 2.81
CA SER A 44 8.73 -8.35 3.40
C SER A 44 9.35 -9.24 2.30
N PRO A 45 10.40 -10.02 2.63
CA PRO A 45 10.96 -10.99 1.68
C PRO A 45 9.96 -12.07 1.24
N THR A 46 8.97 -12.39 2.08
CA THR A 46 8.01 -13.47 1.84
C THR A 46 6.85 -13.01 0.96
N ASP A 47 6.33 -11.81 1.20
CA ASP A 47 5.07 -11.34 0.62
C ASP A 47 5.28 -10.21 -0.41
N GLY A 48 6.50 -9.70 -0.53
CA GLY A 48 6.77 -8.45 -1.22
C GLY A 48 6.04 -7.29 -0.54
N TRP A 49 5.57 -6.33 -1.35
CA TRP A 49 4.73 -5.25 -0.86
C TRP A 49 3.33 -5.74 -0.52
N HIS A 50 2.85 -5.38 0.67
CA HIS A 50 1.53 -5.73 1.15
C HIS A 50 1.03 -4.70 2.16
N CYS A 51 -0.28 -4.71 2.42
CA CYS A 51 -0.84 -3.96 3.54
C CYS A 51 -1.14 -4.90 4.70
N GLU A 52 -0.86 -4.47 5.92
CA GLU A 52 -1.14 -5.22 7.15
C GLU A 52 -1.77 -4.33 8.22
N ILE A 53 -2.41 -4.96 9.20
CA ILE A 53 -2.86 -4.33 10.44
C ILE A 53 -2.02 -4.82 11.62
N ALA A 54 -2.41 -4.46 12.84
CA ALA A 54 -1.81 -4.99 14.06
C ALA A 54 -1.65 -6.52 13.99
N ASP A 55 -0.59 -7.01 14.62
CA ASP A 55 -0.21 -8.43 14.68
C ASP A 55 0.21 -9.05 13.32
N GLY A 56 0.47 -8.22 12.30
CA GLY A 56 0.99 -8.67 11.00
C GLY A 56 -0.06 -9.35 10.12
N LEU A 57 -1.35 -9.16 10.42
CA LEU A 57 -2.41 -9.70 9.57
C LEU A 57 -2.43 -8.96 8.23
N VAL A 58 -2.08 -9.67 7.16
CA VAL A 58 -2.10 -9.14 5.80
C VAL A 58 -3.54 -8.92 5.33
N THR A 59 -3.80 -7.72 4.81
CA THR A 59 -5.11 -7.24 4.38
C THR A 59 -5.15 -6.72 2.95
N ALA A 60 -4.01 -6.65 2.25
CA ALA A 60 -3.99 -6.39 0.82
C ALA A 60 -2.66 -6.82 0.16
N HIS A 61 -2.73 -7.15 -1.14
CA HIS A 61 -1.57 -7.36 -2.01
C HIS A 61 -1.77 -6.65 -3.35
N PRO A 62 -0.69 -6.26 -4.05
CA PRO A 62 -0.76 -5.91 -5.46
C PRO A 62 -1.22 -7.12 -6.27
N LEU A 63 -2.05 -6.89 -7.29
CA LEU A 63 -2.45 -7.94 -8.23
C LEU A 63 -1.33 -8.29 -9.21
N ASP A 64 -0.52 -7.29 -9.56
CA ASP A 64 0.56 -7.41 -10.52
C ASP A 64 1.74 -6.58 -10.03
N SER A 65 2.77 -7.26 -9.49
CA SER A 65 4.05 -6.64 -9.16
C SER A 65 5.17 -7.66 -9.09
N HIS A 66 6.39 -7.20 -9.35
CA HIS A 66 7.57 -7.91 -8.89
C HIS A 66 7.67 -7.75 -7.36
N ALA A 67 8.00 -8.83 -6.65
CA ALA A 67 8.07 -8.82 -5.20
C ALA A 67 9.14 -7.85 -4.67
N ASP A 68 10.15 -7.50 -5.48
CA ASP A 68 11.36 -6.80 -5.05
C ASP A 68 11.43 -5.30 -5.40
N GLU A 69 10.31 -4.67 -5.80
CA GLU A 69 10.27 -3.25 -6.14
C GLU A 69 10.67 -2.34 -4.96
N PRO A 70 11.49 -1.28 -5.15
CA PRO A 70 11.99 -0.43 -4.06
C PRO A 70 10.90 0.32 -3.30
N GLU A 71 9.72 0.47 -3.91
CA GLU A 71 8.57 1.22 -3.41
C GLU A 71 7.28 0.44 -3.69
N PRO A 72 6.17 0.73 -2.98
CA PRO A 72 4.88 0.15 -3.28
C PRO A 72 4.50 0.37 -4.76
N PRO A 73 4.22 -0.69 -5.52
CA PRO A 73 3.90 -0.57 -6.94
C PRO A 73 2.61 0.23 -7.16
N ALA A 74 2.68 1.21 -8.05
CA ALA A 74 1.55 2.02 -8.52
C ALA A 74 0.65 1.22 -9.49
N THR A 75 0.07 0.14 -8.99
CA THR A 75 -0.78 -0.81 -9.75
C THR A 75 -2.12 -1.02 -9.05
N VAL A 76 -2.88 -2.02 -9.50
CA VAL A 76 -4.12 -2.44 -8.83
C VAL A 76 -3.78 -3.35 -7.65
N TRP A 77 -4.40 -3.07 -6.52
CA TRP A 77 -4.29 -3.84 -5.30
C TRP A 77 -5.62 -4.42 -4.90
N ARG A 78 -5.59 -5.66 -4.40
CA ARG A 78 -6.74 -6.34 -3.83
C ARG A 78 -6.64 -6.30 -2.32
N SER A 79 -7.65 -5.71 -1.67
CA SER A 79 -7.79 -5.73 -0.22
C SER A 79 -8.88 -6.69 0.23
N PHE A 80 -8.62 -7.43 1.30
CA PHE A 80 -9.51 -8.40 1.92
C PHE A 80 -10.23 -7.75 3.11
N LYS A 81 -11.56 -7.93 3.18
CA LYS A 81 -12.44 -7.43 4.24
C LYS A 81 -13.45 -8.51 4.57
N ASP A 82 -13.16 -9.29 5.61
CA ASP A 82 -13.98 -10.43 6.04
C ASP A 82 -14.37 -11.32 4.84
N ASP A 83 -15.64 -11.31 4.44
CA ASP A 83 -16.22 -12.10 3.36
C ASP A 83 -16.08 -11.46 1.96
N ARG A 84 -15.44 -10.30 1.85
CA ARG A 84 -15.35 -9.50 0.61
C ARG A 84 -13.92 -9.16 0.24
N SER A 85 -13.74 -8.87 -1.05
CA SER A 85 -12.52 -8.25 -1.57
C SER A 85 -12.88 -7.01 -2.37
N TYR A 86 -12.04 -5.99 -2.28
CA TYR A 86 -12.18 -4.74 -3.03
C TYR A 86 -10.88 -4.45 -3.78
N LEU A 87 -11.02 -3.87 -4.98
CA LEU A 87 -9.90 -3.43 -5.80
C LEU A 87 -9.65 -1.94 -5.62
N TYR A 88 -8.39 -1.55 -5.53
CA TYR A 88 -7.92 -0.17 -5.41
C TYR A 88 -6.79 0.09 -6.38
N ASP A 89 -6.73 1.29 -6.96
CA ASP A 89 -5.50 1.77 -7.60
C ASP A 89 -4.59 2.40 -6.54
N LEU A 90 -3.31 2.03 -6.50
CA LEU A 90 -2.31 2.86 -5.82
C LEU A 90 -1.91 4.01 -6.74
N ARG A 91 -2.11 5.23 -6.26
CA ARG A 91 -1.76 6.46 -6.98
C ARG A 91 -0.76 7.26 -6.17
N THR A 92 0.43 7.42 -6.71
CA THR A 92 1.37 8.47 -6.29
C THR A 92 0.81 9.78 -6.82
N LEU A 93 0.70 10.81 -5.98
CA LEU A 93 0.46 12.15 -6.55
C LEU A 93 1.67 12.44 -7.45
N ASP A 94 1.45 12.65 -8.75
CA ASP A 94 2.50 13.19 -9.61
C ASP A 94 3.07 14.43 -8.91
N PRO A 95 4.41 14.60 -8.84
CA PRO A 95 4.94 15.92 -8.55
C PRO A 95 4.38 16.84 -9.65
N GLU A 96 3.74 17.93 -9.24
CA GLU A 96 3.03 18.90 -10.09
C GLU A 96 3.66 19.06 -11.48
N ALA A 97 2.83 18.96 -12.53
CA ALA A 97 3.17 19.45 -13.86
C ALA A 97 3.23 20.98 -13.89
#